data_AF-A0A9D4WI00-F1
#
_entry.id   AF-A0A9D4WI00-F1
#
_cell.length_a   1.000
_cell.length_b   1.000
_cell.length_c   1.000
_cell.angle_alpha   90.00
_cell.angle_beta   90.00
_cell.angle_gamma   90.00
#
_symmetry.space_group_name_H-M   'P 1'
#
loop_
_entity.id
_entity.type
_entity.pdbx_description
1 polymer ?
#
loop_
_entity_poly.entity_id
_entity_poly.type
_entity_poly.pdbx_seq_one_letter_code
_entity_poly.pdbx_strand_id
1 'polypeptide(L)'
;MQHVFKMEQEEYTKEEIDWSYIEFVGNQDVLDLIEKKPGGVIALLDEACMFPRSTHKTFAEKLYQTLKDNKRFSKPKLSRTDFTINHYAGDVTYQTDLFLDKNKDYVVPKHAALLCASKCSFCFRTFPTFTRGKY
;
A
#
# COMPACT_ATOMS: atom_id res chain seq x y z
N MET A 1 15.03 -8.85 -6.94
CA MET A 1 15.87 -8.14 -7.92
C MET A 1 17.35 -8.10 -7.50
N GLN A 2 17.69 -7.63 -6.30
CA GLN A 2 19.10 -7.57 -5.82
C GLN A 2 19.83 -8.93 -5.82
N HIS A 3 19.13 -10.04 -5.54
CA HIS A 3 19.76 -11.37 -5.44
C HIS A 3 20.16 -11.96 -6.80
N VAL A 4 19.32 -11.79 -7.83
CA VAL A 4 19.59 -12.32 -9.18
C VAL A 4 20.77 -11.58 -9.82
N PHE A 5 20.83 -10.27 -9.62
CA PHE A 5 21.87 -9.39 -10.16
C PHE A 5 23.26 -9.67 -9.59
N LYS A 6 23.36 -9.99 -8.30
CA LYS A 6 24.63 -10.27 -7.67
C LYS A 6 25.27 -11.54 -8.24
N MET A 7 24.45 -12.56 -8.52
CA MET A 7 24.91 -13.79 -9.15
C MET A 7 25.33 -13.56 -10.62
N GLU A 8 24.56 -12.80 -11.40
CA GLU A 8 24.94 -12.51 -12.80
C GLU A 8 26.23 -11.68 -12.91
N GLN A 9 26.46 -10.71 -12.02
CA GLN A 9 27.72 -9.94 -12.00
C GLN A 9 28.93 -10.79 -11.60
N GLU A 10 28.75 -11.73 -10.68
CA GLU A 10 29.79 -12.70 -10.31
C GLU A 10 30.14 -13.62 -11.49
N GLU A 11 29.15 -14.01 -12.32
CA GLU A 11 29.35 -14.80 -13.53
C GLU A 11 30.08 -14.01 -14.63
N TYR A 12 29.66 -12.77 -14.93
CA TYR A 12 30.31 -11.94 -15.96
C TYR A 12 31.75 -11.58 -15.62
N THR A 13 32.05 -11.39 -14.33
CA THR A 13 33.42 -11.16 -13.85
C THR A 13 34.29 -12.40 -14.00
N LYS A 14 33.69 -13.59 -13.84
CA LYS A 14 34.39 -14.87 -13.97
C LYS A 14 34.67 -15.25 -15.44
N GLU A 15 33.84 -14.78 -16.37
CA GLU A 15 33.95 -15.10 -17.80
C GLU A 15 34.72 -14.05 -18.63
N GLU A 16 35.30 -13.01 -18.01
CA GLU A 16 36.03 -11.92 -18.68
C GLU A 16 35.23 -11.26 -19.83
N ILE A 17 33.91 -11.20 -19.69
CA ILE A 17 33.03 -10.58 -20.69
C ILE A 17 33.12 -9.05 -20.53
N ASP A 18 33.42 -8.33 -21.62
CA ASP A 18 33.40 -6.87 -21.64
C ASP A 18 31.95 -6.38 -21.52
N TRP A 19 31.56 -5.96 -20.31
CA TRP A 19 30.21 -5.49 -19.99
C TRP A 19 30.25 -4.06 -19.46
N SER A 20 29.31 -3.22 -19.92
CA SER A 20 29.10 -1.89 -19.36
C SER A 20 28.07 -1.96 -18.23
N TYR A 21 28.32 -1.23 -17.14
CA TYR A 21 27.44 -1.18 -15.99
C TYR A 21 26.06 -0.66 -16.39
N ILE A 22 25.07 -1.56 -16.52
CA ILE A 22 23.67 -1.17 -16.68
C ILE A 22 23.19 -0.71 -15.30
N GLU A 23 23.11 0.60 -15.11
CA GLU A 23 22.56 1.20 -13.89
C GLU A 23 21.10 0.79 -13.75
N PHE A 24 20.83 -0.23 -12.94
CA PHE A 24 19.46 -0.62 -12.65
C PHE A 24 18.86 0.42 -11.71
N VAL A 25 17.87 1.18 -12.19
CA VAL A 25 17.09 2.09 -11.35
C VAL A 25 16.31 1.23 -10.35
N GLY A 26 16.83 1.12 -9.13
CA GLY A 26 16.16 0.41 -8.04
C GLY A 26 14.76 0.97 -7.79
N ASN A 27 13.82 0.11 -7.43
CA ASN A 27 12.44 0.48 -7.12
C ASN A 27 12.23 0.95 -5.67
N GLN A 28 13.31 1.18 -4.92
CA GLN A 28 13.24 1.56 -3.51
C GLN A 28 12.49 2.88 -3.31
N ASP A 29 12.64 3.83 -4.24
CA ASP A 29 11.98 5.13 -4.14
C ASP A 29 10.45 5.05 -4.25
N VAL A 30 9.92 4.17 -5.11
CA VAL A 30 8.47 3.92 -5.21
C VAL A 30 7.96 3.02 -4.07
N LEU A 31 8.77 2.07 -3.59
CA LEU A 31 8.42 1.28 -2.40
C LEU A 31 8.31 2.19 -1.16
N ASP A 32 9.25 3.11 -0.98
CA ASP A 32 9.23 4.09 0.11
C ASP A 32 8.02 5.02 0.00
N LEU A 33 7.64 5.46 -1.22
CA LEU A 33 6.42 6.24 -1.43
C LEU A 33 5.17 5.49 -0.93
N ILE A 34 5.10 4.18 -1.14
CA ILE A 34 3.92 3.37 -0.83
C ILE A 34 3.90 2.94 0.65
N GLU A 35 5.00 2.39 1.15
CA GLU A 35 5.04 1.60 2.39
C GLU A 35 5.67 2.34 3.58
N LYS A 36 6.41 3.44 3.38
CA LYS A 36 7.13 4.11 4.46
C LYS A 36 6.18 4.57 5.56
N LYS A 37 6.55 4.26 6.82
CA LYS A 37 5.85 4.74 8.02
C LYS A 37 6.74 5.75 8.76
N PRO A 38 6.26 6.96 9.11
CA PRO A 38 4.99 7.57 8.69
C PRO A 38 5.07 8.19 7.29
N GLY A 39 3.91 8.44 6.68
CA GLY A 39 3.77 9.34 5.52
C GLY A 39 3.71 8.68 4.14
N GLY A 40 3.89 7.37 4.03
CA GLY A 40 3.62 6.63 2.79
C GLY A 40 2.12 6.48 2.52
N VAL A 41 1.76 6.13 1.28
CA VAL A 41 0.36 6.01 0.83
C VAL A 41 -0.45 5.07 1.74
N ILE A 42 0.09 3.91 2.09
CA ILE A 42 -0.59 2.94 2.96
C ILE A 42 -0.78 3.48 4.38
N ALA A 43 0.25 4.13 4.94
CA ALA A 43 0.16 4.71 6.28
C ALA A 43 -0.92 5.81 6.37
N LEU A 44 -1.02 6.64 5.32
CA LEU A 44 -2.05 7.68 5.23
C LEU A 44 -3.45 7.10 5.01
N LEU A 45 -3.55 5.97 4.30
CA LEU A 45 -4.80 5.24 4.12
C LEU A 45 -5.27 4.61 5.43
N ASP A 46 -4.38 3.94 6.16
CA ASP A 46 -4.65 3.36 7.49
C ASP A 46 -5.19 4.44 8.43
N GLU A 47 -4.51 5.59 8.48
CA GLU A 47 -4.94 6.72 9.28
C GLU A 47 -6.33 7.24 8.87
N ALA A 48 -6.56 7.43 7.56
CA ALA A 48 -7.86 7.87 7.08
C ALA A 48 -8.98 6.88 7.42
N CYS A 49 -8.73 5.57 7.35
CA CYS A 49 -9.67 4.52 7.74
C CYS A 49 -10.04 4.54 9.24
N MET A 50 -9.11 4.96 10.11
CA MET A 50 -9.37 5.07 11.56
C MET A 50 -10.30 6.24 11.94
N PHE A 51 -10.37 7.30 11.12
CA PHE A 51 -11.18 8.48 11.41
C PHE A 51 -12.59 8.39 10.80
N PRO A 52 -13.67 8.41 11.61
CA PRO A 52 -15.04 8.19 11.13
C PRO A 52 -15.53 9.17 10.07
N ARG A 53 -14.97 10.39 10.05
CA ARG A 53 -15.36 11.47 9.13
C ARG A 53 -14.49 11.56 7.88
N SER A 54 -13.48 10.70 7.74
CA SER A 54 -12.65 10.68 6.55
C SER A 54 -13.46 10.25 5.33
N THR A 55 -13.23 10.95 4.23
CA THR A 55 -13.78 10.66 2.91
C THR A 55 -12.63 10.44 1.92
N HIS A 56 -12.93 9.87 0.75
CA HIS A 56 -11.94 9.77 -0.34
C HIS A 56 -11.32 11.13 -0.71
N LYS A 57 -12.10 12.22 -0.61
CA LYS A 57 -11.63 13.58 -0.88
C LYS A 57 -10.59 14.05 0.13
N THR A 58 -10.88 13.90 1.43
CA THR A 58 -9.96 14.28 2.50
C THR A 58 -8.70 13.40 2.48
N PHE A 59 -8.84 12.13 2.10
CA PHE A 59 -7.70 11.23 1.87
C PHE A 59 -6.82 11.73 0.72
N ALA A 60 -7.42 12.04 -0.44
CA ALA A 60 -6.69 12.57 -1.59
C ALA A 60 -5.98 13.90 -1.28
N GLU A 61 -6.66 14.82 -0.60
CA GLU A 61 -6.07 16.08 -0.13
C GLU A 61 -4.84 15.85 0.75
N LYS A 62 -4.93 14.87 1.66
CA LYS A 62 -3.82 14.50 2.52
C LYS A 62 -2.64 13.92 1.74
N LEU A 63 -2.90 13.06 0.76
CA LEU A 63 -1.85 12.57 -0.15
C LEU A 63 -1.16 13.73 -0.87
N TYR A 64 -1.92 14.69 -1.42
CA TYR A 64 -1.34 15.84 -2.10
C TYR A 64 -0.50 16.71 -1.15
N GLN A 65 -0.92 16.90 0.09
CA GLN A 65 -0.17 17.71 1.06
C GLN A 65 1.11 17.02 1.51
N THR A 66 1.06 15.70 1.77
CA THR A 66 2.18 14.93 2.32
C THR A 66 3.20 14.53 1.25
N LEU A 67 2.76 14.25 0.01
CA LEU A 67 3.59 13.64 -1.03
C LEU A 67 3.89 14.56 -2.23
N LYS A 68 3.48 15.84 -2.19
CA LYS A 68 3.69 16.80 -3.30
C LYS A 68 5.12 16.90 -3.82
N ASP A 69 6.11 16.75 -2.95
CA ASP A 69 7.53 16.94 -3.28
C ASP A 69 8.20 15.62 -3.71
N ASN A 70 7.45 14.49 -3.69
CA ASN A 70 7.97 13.21 -4.13
C ASN A 70 7.89 13.10 -5.66
N LYS A 71 9.04 12.91 -6.30
CA LYS A 71 9.19 12.75 -7.76
C LYS A 71 8.34 11.62 -8.38
N ARG A 72 7.93 10.62 -7.58
CA ARG A 72 7.11 9.48 -8.02
C ARG A 72 5.61 9.69 -7.81
N PHE A 73 5.19 10.84 -7.25
CA PHE A 73 3.80 11.14 -6.96
C PHE A 73 3.34 12.38 -7.73
N SER A 74 2.14 12.35 -8.30
CA SER A 74 1.57 13.53 -8.93
C SER A 74 0.04 13.58 -8.82
N LYS A 75 -0.50 14.80 -8.91
CA LYS A 75 -1.93 15.05 -9.01
C LYS A 75 -2.35 15.13 -10.49
N PRO A 76 -3.26 14.27 -10.97
CA PRO A 76 -3.79 14.35 -12.33
C PRO A 76 -4.54 15.67 -12.56
N LYS A 77 -4.46 16.21 -13.78
CA LYS A 77 -5.03 17.52 -14.13
C LYS A 77 -6.56 17.54 -14.18
N LEU A 78 -7.15 16.44 -14.64
CA LEU A 78 -8.60 16.35 -14.90
C LEU A 78 -9.40 15.91 -13.68
N SER A 79 -8.77 15.17 -12.76
CA SER A 79 -9.43 14.67 -11.56
C SER A 79 -9.05 15.49 -10.33
N ARG A 80 -10.03 15.75 -9.48
CA ARG A 80 -9.80 16.47 -8.22
C ARG A 80 -9.31 15.55 -7.11
N THR A 81 -9.62 14.26 -7.20
CA THR A 81 -9.52 13.28 -6.12
C THR A 81 -8.59 12.12 -6.43
N ASP A 82 -8.25 11.87 -7.69
CA ASP A 82 -7.36 10.77 -8.06
C ASP A 82 -5.89 11.13 -7.86
N PHE A 83 -5.01 10.14 -7.72
CA PHE A 83 -3.57 10.37 -7.64
C PHE A 83 -2.82 9.46 -8.60
N THR A 84 -1.65 9.90 -9.06
CA THR A 84 -0.80 9.12 -9.96
C THR A 84 0.48 8.74 -9.25
N ILE A 85 0.85 7.46 -9.35
CA ILE A 85 2.18 6.97 -8.99
C ILE A 85 2.93 6.65 -10.28
N ASN A 86 4.14 7.18 -10.39
CA ASN A 86 5.09 6.82 -11.44
C ASN A 86 5.76 5.51 -11.03
N HIS A 87 5.23 4.39 -11.51
CA HIS A 87 5.84 3.09 -11.29
C HIS A 87 6.98 2.85 -12.28
N TYR A 88 7.79 1.83 -12.00
CA TYR A 88 8.82 1.37 -12.92
C TYR A 88 8.27 1.07 -14.33
N ALA A 89 7.07 0.49 -14.42
CA ALA A 89 6.41 0.15 -15.69
C ALA A 89 5.63 1.32 -16.33
N GLY A 90 5.69 2.52 -15.73
CA GLY A 90 4.97 3.71 -16.19
C GLY A 90 4.00 4.28 -15.16
N ASP A 91 3.33 5.35 -15.55
CA ASP A 91 2.38 6.07 -14.70
C ASP A 91 1.07 5.30 -14.55
N VAL A 92 0.62 5.16 -13.31
CA VAL A 92 -0.69 4.58 -12.98
C VAL A 92 -1.49 5.58 -12.16
N THR A 93 -2.67 5.94 -12.66
CA THR A 93 -3.62 6.79 -11.95
C THR A 93 -4.63 5.94 -11.18
N TYR A 94 -4.76 6.22 -9.90
CA TYR A 94 -5.63 5.52 -8.96
C TYR A 94 -6.86 6.37 -8.63
N GLN A 95 -8.03 5.78 -8.81
CA GLN A 95 -9.29 6.41 -8.45
C GLN A 95 -9.59 6.25 -6.96
N THR A 96 -9.76 7.35 -6.23
CA THR A 96 -9.87 7.29 -4.76
C THR A 96 -11.26 7.00 -4.22
N ASP A 97 -12.32 7.09 -5.03
CA ASP A 97 -13.72 7.07 -4.59
C ASP A 97 -14.06 5.93 -3.61
N LEU A 98 -13.55 4.72 -3.85
CA LEU A 98 -13.82 3.53 -3.05
C LEU A 98 -12.62 3.06 -2.20
N PHE A 99 -11.55 3.85 -2.09
CA PHE A 99 -10.36 3.43 -1.35
C PHE A 99 -10.67 3.17 0.12
N LEU A 100 -11.34 4.11 0.80
CA LEU A 100 -11.67 3.95 2.22
C LEU A 100 -12.65 2.81 2.45
N ASP A 101 -13.67 2.66 1.61
CA ASP A 101 -14.68 1.62 1.79
C ASP A 101 -14.09 0.22 1.61
N LYS A 102 -13.14 0.06 0.68
CA LYS A 102 -12.42 -1.20 0.45
C LYS A 102 -11.40 -1.55 1.54
N ASN A 103 -10.93 -0.56 2.31
CA ASN A 103 -9.85 -0.74 3.29
C ASN A 103 -10.29 -0.48 4.74
N LYS A 104 -11.56 -0.12 4.97
CA LYS A 104 -12.17 -0.12 6.30
C LYS A 104 -12.42 -1.56 6.73
N ASP A 105 -11.42 -2.16 7.36
CA ASP A 105 -11.55 -3.49 7.97
C ASP A 105 -12.30 -3.41 9.33
N TYR A 106 -13.53 -2.87 9.28
CA TYR A 106 -14.36 -2.72 10.47
C TYR A 106 -15.14 -4.00 10.74
N VAL A 107 -14.59 -4.85 11.60
CA VAL A 107 -15.35 -5.96 12.19
C VAL A 107 -16.22 -5.41 13.32
N VAL A 108 -17.54 -5.38 13.11
CA VAL A 108 -18.50 -5.00 14.15
C VAL A 108 -18.39 -6.00 15.31
N PRO A 109 -18.01 -5.59 16.54
CA PRO A 109 -17.81 -6.53 17.64
C PRO A 109 -19.07 -7.34 17.97
N LYS A 110 -20.26 -6.76 17.77
CA LYS A 110 -21.54 -7.47 17.92
C LYS A 110 -21.71 -8.61 16.90
N HIS A 111 -21.27 -8.43 15.66
CA HIS A 111 -21.36 -9.48 14.63
C HIS A 111 -20.38 -10.61 14.95
N ALA A 112 -19.15 -10.28 15.36
CA ALA A 112 -18.18 -11.27 15.81
C ALA A 112 -18.71 -12.06 17.02
N ALA A 113 -19.29 -11.38 18.02
CA ALA A 113 -19.89 -12.04 19.19
C ALA A 113 -21.08 -12.94 18.81
N LEU A 114 -21.93 -12.54 17.85
CA LEU A 114 -23.02 -13.36 17.35
C LEU A 114 -22.52 -14.65 16.68
N LEU A 115 -21.47 -14.54 15.84
CA LEU A 115 -20.86 -15.70 15.18
C LEU A 115 -20.19 -16.63 16.19
N CYS A 116 -19.52 -16.07 17.20
CA CYS A 116 -18.96 -16.82 18.33
C CYS A 116 -20.03 -17.50 19.21
N ALA A 117 -21.27 -16.99 19.23
CA ALA A 117 -22.38 -17.59 19.96
C ALA A 117 -23.21 -18.57 19.12
N SER A 118 -22.80 -18.82 17.86
CA SER A 118 -23.53 -19.69 16.96
C SER A 118 -23.57 -21.13 17.45
N LYS A 119 -24.75 -21.75 17.39
CA LYS A 119 -24.94 -23.18 17.68
C LYS A 119 -24.41 -24.08 16.54
N CYS A 120 -24.10 -23.51 15.38
CA CYS A 120 -23.50 -24.24 14.27
C CYS A 120 -21.99 -24.43 14.54
N SER A 121 -21.55 -25.68 14.65
CA SER A 121 -20.15 -26.00 14.98
C SER A 121 -19.16 -25.44 13.95
N PHE A 122 -19.52 -25.43 12.66
CA PHE A 122 -18.69 -24.85 11.62
C PHE A 122 -18.47 -23.35 11.82
N CYS A 123 -19.55 -22.59 12.08
CA CYS A 123 -19.49 -21.14 12.32
C CYS A 123 -18.70 -20.81 13.59
N PHE A 124 -18.92 -21.54 14.68
CA PHE A 124 -18.16 -21.33 15.92
C PHE A 124 -16.65 -21.55 15.73
N ARG A 125 -16.26 -22.60 14.99
CA ARG A 125 -14.85 -22.94 14.74
C ARG A 125 -14.15 -21.99 13.76
N THR A 126 -14.89 -21.38 12.84
CA THR A 126 -14.33 -20.46 11.84
C THR A 126 -14.09 -19.05 12.38
N PHE A 127 -14.77 -18.68 13.45
CA PHE A 127 -14.61 -17.37 14.11
C PHE A 127 -14.18 -17.55 15.58
N PRO A 128 -12.91 -17.94 15.83
CA PRO A 128 -12.39 -18.04 17.19
C PRO A 128 -12.43 -16.68 17.91
N THR A 129 -12.57 -16.71 19.23
CA THR A 129 -12.77 -15.53 20.07
C THR A 129 -11.78 -14.41 19.73
N PHE A 130 -12.32 -13.27 19.31
CA PHE A 130 -11.56 -12.04 19.08
C PHE A 130 -10.93 -11.61 20.41
N THR A 131 -9.68 -11.99 20.67
CA THR A 131 -8.96 -11.51 21.85
C THR A 131 -8.73 -10.02 21.69
N ARG A 132 -9.43 -9.26 22.55
CA ARG A 132 -9.29 -7.82 22.73
C ARG A 132 -7.81 -7.52 23.08
N GLY A 133 -7.02 -7.07 22.12
CA GLY A 133 -5.65 -6.67 22.39
C GLY A 133 -4.74 -6.69 21.16
N LYS A 134 -4.69 -5.55 20.47
CA LYS A 134 -3.49 -4.89 19.92
C LYS A 134 -3.90 -3.93 18.81
N TYR A 135 -4.49 -2.79 19.15
CA TYR A 135 -4.28 -1.47 18.55
C TYR A 135 -4.65 -0.43 19.61
#